data_AF-A0A9E6NWP2-F1
#
_entry.id   AF-A0A9E6NWP2-F1
#
_cell.length_a   1.000
_cell.length_b   1.000
_cell.length_c   1.000
_cell.angle_alpha   90.00
_cell.angle_beta   90.00
_cell.angle_gamma   90.00
#
_symmetry.space_group_name_H-M   'P 1'
#
loop_
_entity.id
_entity.type
_entity.pdbx_description
1 polymer ?
#
loop_
_entity_poly.entity_id
_entity_poly.type
_entity_poly.pdbx_seq_one_letter_code
_entity_poly.pdbx_strand_id
1 'polypeptide(L)'
;MAEAEKISKDGQEYVPAGAAASTKTSDVAPVELQVCRCNGKEVTTLTGYDSVPSYTGELPSPLQIMWYVPKTKEMLKASFSDTEIRVWIKQAAEYYGIPHILLAVILQQENGPKGSKFLQTMQFGERSLTTLLAIVDNMAFDAVPDKLAGGSSGFANMSRATLQNSVKYTENYYCKKPLPEDVQYRIFGWNQDTRIPGDDWKADLYYCAGHLRELIDRATGTRCHSGALSADQLKKVIASYNGSGPLAEKYSSDAMALLDAAKAGTAWLYFYEK
;
A
#
# COMPACT_ATOMS: atom_id res chain seq x y z
N MET A 1 -37.67 -19.01 2.97
CA MET A 1 -36.59 -18.42 2.16
C MET A 1 -36.22 -17.09 2.81
N ALA A 2 -34.95 -16.80 3.00
CA ALA A 2 -34.53 -15.52 3.59
C ALA A 2 -34.92 -14.37 2.64
N GLU A 3 -35.40 -13.25 3.19
CA GLU A 3 -35.65 -12.05 2.40
C GLU A 3 -34.35 -11.58 1.74
N ALA A 4 -34.44 -11.18 0.47
CA ALA A 4 -33.28 -10.63 -0.23
C ALA A 4 -32.86 -9.30 0.41
N GLU A 5 -31.54 -9.13 0.58
CA GLU A 5 -30.95 -7.93 1.15
C GLU A 5 -31.33 -6.69 0.32
N LYS A 6 -31.96 -5.71 0.97
CA LYS A 6 -32.39 -4.44 0.35
C LYS A 6 -31.31 -3.39 0.51
N ILE A 7 -31.07 -2.60 -0.53
CA ILE A 7 -30.07 -1.54 -0.55
C ILE A 7 -30.75 -0.20 -0.78
N SER A 8 -30.56 0.76 0.14
CA SER A 8 -31.08 2.12 -0.01
C SER A 8 -29.99 3.05 -0.56
N LYS A 9 -30.27 3.74 -1.68
CA LYS A 9 -29.39 4.77 -2.26
C LYS A 9 -30.25 5.86 -2.91
N ASP A 10 -29.88 7.13 -2.73
CA ASP A 10 -30.56 8.29 -3.34
C ASP A 10 -32.08 8.36 -3.08
N GLY A 11 -32.52 7.87 -1.92
CA GLY A 11 -33.94 7.80 -1.54
C GLY A 11 -34.74 6.69 -2.24
N GLN A 12 -34.07 5.75 -2.93
CA GLN A 12 -34.66 4.60 -3.60
C GLN A 12 -34.17 3.29 -2.97
N GLU A 13 -35.05 2.29 -2.91
CA GLU A 13 -34.72 0.92 -2.50
C GLU A 13 -34.45 0.05 -3.73
N TYR A 14 -33.34 -0.69 -3.68
CA TYR A 14 -32.92 -1.61 -4.72
C TYR A 14 -32.84 -3.03 -4.17
N VAL A 15 -33.16 -4.00 -5.03
CA VAL A 15 -33.08 -5.44 -4.76
C VAL A 15 -32.31 -6.14 -5.88
N PRO A 16 -31.68 -7.29 -5.62
CA PRO A 16 -31.06 -8.08 -6.67
C PRO A 16 -32.05 -8.40 -7.80
N ALA A 17 -31.58 -8.37 -9.05
CA ALA A 17 -32.39 -8.70 -10.21
C ALA A 17 -33.00 -10.10 -10.04
N GLY A 18 -34.33 -10.22 -10.21
CA GLY A 18 -35.06 -11.47 -10.04
C GLY A 18 -35.46 -11.82 -8.60
N ALA A 19 -35.10 -11.02 -7.60
CA ALA A 19 -35.43 -11.29 -6.20
C ALA A 19 -36.82 -10.80 -5.74
N ALA A 20 -37.49 -9.95 -6.52
CA ALA A 20 -38.82 -9.42 -6.19
C ALA A 20 -39.84 -9.70 -7.30
N ALA A 21 -41.05 -10.10 -6.90
CA ALA A 21 -42.22 -10.10 -7.76
C ALA A 21 -42.75 -8.66 -7.85
N SER A 22 -42.43 -7.95 -8.93
CA SER A 22 -43.00 -6.62 -9.19
C SER A 22 -44.35 -6.76 -9.89
N THR A 23 -45.37 -6.04 -9.41
CA THR A 23 -46.69 -5.90 -10.08
C THR A 23 -46.72 -4.75 -11.10
N LYS A 24 -45.60 -4.03 -11.27
CA LYS A 24 -45.44 -2.96 -12.27
C LYS A 24 -44.11 -3.14 -13.00
N THR A 25 -44.20 -3.48 -14.29
CA THR A 25 -43.08 -3.47 -15.22
C THR A 25 -42.93 -2.05 -15.78
N SER A 26 -41.90 -1.33 -15.33
CA SER A 26 -41.32 -0.25 -16.10
C SER A 26 -39.99 -0.75 -16.63
N ASP A 27 -39.76 -0.67 -17.94
CA ASP A 27 -38.47 -0.96 -18.57
C ASP A 27 -37.46 0.11 -18.17
N VAL A 28 -36.93 -0.02 -16.95
CA VAL A 28 -35.76 0.74 -16.52
C VAL A 28 -34.59 -0.22 -16.69
N ALA A 29 -33.59 0.18 -17.49
CA ALA A 29 -32.35 -0.57 -17.59
C ALA A 29 -31.82 -0.87 -16.18
N PRO A 30 -31.30 -2.07 -15.90
CA PRO A 30 -30.70 -2.39 -14.62
C PRO A 30 -29.66 -1.31 -14.27
N VAL A 31 -29.84 -0.64 -13.14
CA VAL A 31 -28.84 0.30 -12.65
C VAL A 31 -27.73 -0.52 -12.01
N GLU A 32 -26.52 -0.41 -12.55
CA GLU A 32 -25.34 -0.99 -11.91
C GLU A 32 -25.01 -0.17 -10.66
N LEU A 33 -25.33 -0.73 -9.50
CA LEU A 33 -25.00 -0.13 -8.22
C LEU A 33 -23.67 -0.65 -7.73
N GLN A 34 -22.65 0.18 -7.80
CA GLN A 34 -21.43 -0.06 -7.05
C GLN A 34 -21.73 0.23 -5.57
N VAL A 35 -21.97 -0.83 -4.81
CA VAL A 35 -22.20 -0.74 -3.36
C VAL A 35 -20.89 -1.07 -2.67
N CYS A 36 -20.30 -0.04 -2.08
CA CYS A 36 -19.07 -0.15 -1.33
C CYS A 36 -19.34 -0.98 -0.08
N ARG A 37 -18.67 -2.13 0.05
CA ARG A 37 -18.84 -2.98 1.23
C ARG A 37 -18.25 -2.31 2.48
N CYS A 38 -17.22 -1.50 2.30
CA CYS A 38 -16.58 -0.67 3.31
C CYS A 38 -16.84 0.81 3.02
N ASN A 39 -16.68 1.67 4.04
CA ASN A 39 -16.92 3.11 3.91
C ASN A 39 -15.63 3.93 3.72
N GLY A 40 -14.46 3.29 3.73
CA GLY A 40 -13.17 3.92 3.51
C GLY A 40 -12.60 4.64 4.72
N LYS A 41 -13.29 4.60 5.88
CA LYS A 41 -12.90 5.25 7.14
C LYS A 41 -12.48 4.25 8.22
N GLU A 42 -12.34 2.99 7.85
CA GLU A 42 -11.91 1.93 8.76
C GLU A 42 -10.51 2.23 9.29
N VAL A 43 -10.31 2.05 10.60
CA VAL A 43 -9.03 2.31 11.26
C VAL A 43 -8.58 1.09 12.03
N THR A 44 -7.39 0.63 11.68
CA THR A 44 -6.69 -0.45 12.36
C THR A 44 -5.59 0.15 13.23
N THR A 45 -5.49 -0.34 14.46
CA THR A 45 -4.52 0.13 15.46
C THR A 45 -3.63 -1.00 15.95
N LEU A 46 -2.52 -0.64 16.57
CA LEU A 46 -1.66 -1.56 17.33
C LEU A 46 -1.56 -1.02 18.75
N THR A 47 -1.83 -1.88 19.73
CA THR A 47 -1.73 -1.50 21.14
C THR A 47 -0.33 -1.80 21.67
N GLY A 48 0.15 -0.99 22.61
CA GLY A 48 1.41 -1.27 23.31
C GLY A 48 2.68 -0.92 22.54
N TYR A 49 2.57 -0.16 21.45
CA TYR A 49 3.70 0.43 20.72
C TYR A 49 3.79 1.96 20.88
N ASP A 50 2.99 2.54 21.78
CA ASP A 50 2.98 3.98 22.05
C ASP A 50 4.33 4.51 22.55
N SER A 51 5.14 3.64 23.18
CA SER A 51 6.47 3.96 23.68
C SER A 51 7.56 3.95 22.61
N VAL A 52 7.29 3.50 21.38
CA VAL A 52 8.27 3.54 20.29
C VAL A 52 8.63 5.01 20.03
N PRO A 53 9.91 5.40 20.12
CA PRO A 53 10.33 6.78 19.91
C PRO A 53 10.30 7.15 18.42
N SER A 54 10.07 8.43 18.13
CA SER A 54 10.27 8.97 16.79
C SER A 54 11.76 8.97 16.44
N TYR A 55 12.08 8.65 15.19
CA TYR A 55 13.42 8.80 14.64
C TYR A 55 13.46 10.00 13.70
N THR A 56 14.30 10.99 14.02
CA THR A 56 14.45 12.23 13.24
C THR A 56 15.80 12.32 12.52
N GLY A 57 16.62 11.26 12.60
CA GLY A 57 17.94 11.21 11.94
C GLY A 57 17.86 10.84 10.45
N GLU A 58 19.03 10.69 9.84
CA GLU A 58 19.13 10.30 8.43
C GLU A 58 18.62 8.89 8.19
N LEU A 59 17.93 8.63 7.08
CA LEU A 59 17.56 7.27 6.70
C LEU A 59 18.83 6.51 6.26
N PRO A 60 19.14 5.36 6.89
CA PRO A 60 20.33 4.59 6.54
C PRO A 60 20.21 3.88 5.19
N SER A 61 18.99 3.69 4.68
CA SER A 61 18.66 3.04 3.42
C SER A 61 17.17 3.30 3.09
N PRO A 62 16.74 3.28 1.82
CA PRO A 62 17.54 3.21 0.60
C PRO A 62 18.19 4.56 0.31
N LEU A 63 19.12 4.58 -0.65
CA LEU A 63 19.64 5.84 -1.20
C LEU A 63 18.46 6.68 -1.72
N GLN A 64 18.35 7.93 -1.27
CA GLN A 64 17.27 8.90 -1.55
C GLN A 64 17.22 9.41 -3.02
N ILE A 65 17.41 8.51 -3.99
CA ILE A 65 17.55 8.87 -5.40
C ILE A 65 16.26 8.47 -6.12
N MET A 66 15.63 9.43 -6.78
CA MET A 66 14.50 9.19 -7.68
C MET A 66 14.88 9.56 -9.12
N TRP A 67 14.57 8.66 -10.05
CA TRP A 67 14.84 8.82 -11.50
C TRP A 67 13.95 9.83 -12.18
N TYR A 68 12.84 10.23 -11.57
CA TYR A 68 11.99 11.24 -12.14
C TYR A 68 11.20 11.93 -11.03
N VAL A 69 11.23 13.27 -11.02
CA VAL A 69 10.37 14.06 -10.15
C VAL A 69 9.44 14.91 -11.02
N PRO A 70 8.18 14.49 -11.17
CA PRO A 70 7.21 15.18 -12.03
C PRO A 70 7.03 16.65 -11.65
N LYS A 71 7.06 16.98 -10.34
CA LYS A 71 6.89 18.35 -9.83
C LYS A 71 7.92 19.34 -10.36
N THR A 72 9.17 18.89 -10.53
CA THR A 72 10.28 19.73 -11.00
C THR A 72 10.65 19.44 -12.46
N LYS A 73 10.00 18.46 -13.10
CA LYS A 73 10.39 17.88 -14.40
C LYS A 73 11.86 17.46 -14.44
N GLU A 74 12.43 17.16 -13.28
CA GLU A 74 13.82 16.72 -13.16
C GLU A 74 13.91 15.24 -13.48
N MET A 75 14.79 14.91 -14.43
CA MET A 75 15.15 13.52 -14.81
C MET A 75 16.01 12.81 -13.76
N LEU A 76 16.36 13.52 -12.67
CA LEU A 76 17.02 12.96 -11.49
C LEU A 76 16.86 13.99 -10.36
N LYS A 77 16.17 13.63 -9.29
CA LYS A 77 16.21 14.42 -8.05
C LYS A 77 16.88 13.58 -6.98
N ALA A 78 17.98 14.10 -6.47
CA ALA A 78 18.88 13.37 -5.59
C ALA A 78 18.60 13.54 -4.09
N SER A 79 17.60 14.33 -3.68
CA SER A 79 17.24 14.41 -2.26
C SER A 79 15.81 14.90 -2.03
N PHE A 80 14.93 14.01 -1.58
CA PHE A 80 13.83 14.39 -0.69
C PHE A 80 14.36 14.29 0.74
N SER A 81 14.01 15.24 1.59
CA SER A 81 14.46 15.15 2.98
C SER A 81 13.90 13.90 3.66
N ASP A 82 14.66 13.29 4.56
CA ASP A 82 14.20 12.11 5.31
C ASP A 82 12.90 12.35 6.08
N THR A 83 12.75 13.55 6.64
CA THR A 83 11.51 14.00 7.26
C THR A 83 10.36 14.04 6.27
N GLU A 84 10.56 14.52 5.05
CA GLU A 84 9.51 14.53 4.02
C GLU A 84 9.07 13.11 3.65
N ILE A 85 10.01 12.17 3.52
CA ILE A 85 9.70 10.76 3.26
C ILE A 85 8.87 10.19 4.42
N ARG A 86 9.28 10.41 5.68
CA ARG A 86 8.53 9.96 6.86
C ARG A 86 7.13 10.58 6.95
N VAL A 87 6.98 11.84 6.57
CA VAL A 87 5.65 12.49 6.45
C VAL A 87 4.79 11.78 5.41
N TRP A 88 5.35 11.41 4.25
CA TRP A 88 4.58 10.66 3.24
C TRP A 88 4.16 9.27 3.73
N ILE A 89 5.03 8.58 4.48
CA ILE A 89 4.74 7.27 5.08
C ILE A 89 3.56 7.41 6.05
N LYS A 90 3.60 8.39 6.95
CA LYS A 90 2.50 8.68 7.88
C LYS A 90 1.20 8.98 7.13
N GLN A 91 1.25 9.85 6.12
CA GLN A 91 0.07 10.21 5.32
C GLN A 91 -0.53 9.01 4.58
N ALA A 92 0.31 8.13 4.00
CA ALA A 92 -0.16 6.92 3.33
C ALA A 92 -0.84 5.95 4.32
N ALA A 93 -0.25 5.77 5.50
CA ALA A 93 -0.82 4.95 6.55
C ALA A 93 -2.18 5.49 7.03
N GLU A 94 -2.26 6.80 7.29
CA GLU A 94 -3.50 7.49 7.68
C GLU A 94 -4.57 7.38 6.59
N TYR A 95 -4.20 7.58 5.32
CA TYR A 95 -5.13 7.49 4.21
C TYR A 95 -5.78 6.10 4.10
N TYR A 96 -5.05 5.02 4.37
CA TYR A 96 -5.61 3.66 4.38
C TYR A 96 -6.08 3.17 5.76
N GLY A 97 -5.99 4.03 6.78
CA GLY A 97 -6.33 3.74 8.16
C GLY A 97 -5.52 2.58 8.75
N ILE A 98 -4.30 2.34 8.28
CA ILE A 98 -3.44 1.27 8.80
C ILE A 98 -2.49 1.82 9.88
N PRO A 99 -1.94 0.97 10.77
CA PRO A 99 -0.97 1.43 11.76
C PRO A 99 0.30 1.99 11.08
N HIS A 100 0.70 3.22 11.38
CA HIS A 100 1.93 3.82 10.85
C HIS A 100 3.17 2.95 11.12
N ILE A 101 3.27 2.38 12.33
CA ILE A 101 4.36 1.48 12.72
C ILE A 101 4.44 0.23 11.82
N LEU A 102 3.30 -0.30 11.36
CA LEU A 102 3.28 -1.45 10.45
C LEU A 102 3.91 -1.07 9.10
N LEU A 103 3.52 0.06 8.52
CA LEU A 103 4.12 0.50 7.25
C LEU A 103 5.62 0.78 7.42
N ALA A 104 6.01 1.44 8.51
CA ALA A 104 7.42 1.74 8.78
C ALA A 104 8.28 0.48 8.96
N VAL A 105 7.79 -0.57 9.63
CA VAL A 105 8.56 -1.82 9.80
C VAL A 105 8.68 -2.57 8.48
N ILE A 106 7.63 -2.60 7.66
CA ILE A 106 7.69 -3.21 6.32
C ILE A 106 8.74 -2.51 5.47
N LEU A 107 8.71 -1.18 5.39
CA LEU A 107 9.72 -0.42 4.64
C LEU A 107 11.13 -0.64 5.19
N GLN A 108 11.28 -0.79 6.51
CA GLN A 108 12.57 -1.10 7.11
C GLN A 108 13.10 -2.47 6.70
N GLN A 109 12.24 -3.48 6.59
CA GLN A 109 12.64 -4.79 6.10
C GLN A 109 13.01 -4.77 4.62
N GLU A 110 12.21 -4.10 3.80
CA GLU A 110 12.45 -4.03 2.36
C GLU A 110 13.72 -3.28 2.00
N ASN A 111 14.14 -2.31 2.81
CA ASN A 111 15.29 -1.48 2.51
C ASN A 111 16.57 -1.91 3.25
N GLY A 112 16.50 -2.86 4.17
CA GLY A 112 17.68 -3.50 4.76
C GLY A 112 18.71 -2.49 5.31
N PRO A 113 18.39 -1.71 6.37
CA PRO A 113 19.23 -0.62 6.87
C PRO A 113 20.62 -1.06 7.38
N LYS A 114 20.80 -2.36 7.63
CA LYS A 114 22.07 -2.99 8.06
C LYS A 114 22.86 -3.62 6.91
N GLY A 115 22.36 -3.55 5.66
CA GLY A 115 23.08 -4.00 4.47
C GLY A 115 24.34 -3.17 4.24
N SER A 116 25.34 -3.74 3.57
CA SER A 116 26.51 -2.95 3.17
C SER A 116 26.08 -1.89 2.13
N LYS A 117 26.73 -0.71 2.13
CA LYS A 117 26.45 0.35 1.16
C LYS A 117 26.52 -0.14 -0.29
N PHE A 118 27.42 -1.08 -0.58
CA PHE A 118 27.52 -1.72 -1.89
C PHE A 118 26.27 -2.54 -2.26
N LEU A 119 25.75 -3.35 -1.33
CA LEU A 119 24.52 -4.11 -1.53
C LEU A 119 23.31 -3.17 -1.69
N GLN A 120 23.24 -2.09 -0.91
CA GLN A 120 22.18 -1.08 -1.04
C GLN A 120 22.22 -0.38 -2.40
N THR A 121 23.41 -0.01 -2.91
CA THR A 121 23.56 0.56 -4.25
C THR A 121 23.18 -0.42 -5.36
N MET A 122 23.51 -1.70 -5.22
CA MET A 122 23.08 -2.71 -6.20
C MET A 122 21.56 -2.91 -6.17
N GLN A 123 20.95 -3.05 -4.99
CA GLN A 123 19.49 -3.15 -4.84
C GLN A 123 18.78 -1.92 -5.40
N PHE A 124 19.34 -0.73 -5.16
CA PHE A 124 18.86 0.50 -5.77
C PHE A 124 18.95 0.42 -7.30
N GLY A 125 20.09 0.03 -7.87
CA GLY A 125 20.29 -0.10 -9.31
C GLY A 125 19.35 -1.12 -9.97
N GLU A 126 19.14 -2.28 -9.34
CA GLU A 126 18.20 -3.30 -9.79
C GLU A 126 16.77 -2.77 -9.82
N ARG A 127 16.29 -2.20 -8.69
CA ARG A 127 14.93 -1.62 -8.60
C ARG A 127 14.71 -0.50 -9.59
N SER A 128 15.72 0.33 -9.78
CA SER A 128 15.74 1.45 -10.72
C SER A 128 15.58 1.01 -12.16
N LEU A 129 16.34 -0.01 -12.57
CA LEU A 129 16.26 -0.56 -13.91
C LEU A 129 14.90 -1.22 -14.16
N THR A 130 14.38 -1.97 -13.19
CA THR A 130 13.03 -2.57 -13.28
C THR A 130 11.94 -1.51 -13.43
N THR A 131 11.98 -0.43 -12.65
CA THR A 131 11.04 0.67 -12.77
C THR A 131 11.14 1.39 -14.12
N LEU A 132 12.35 1.75 -14.57
CA LEU A 132 12.56 2.43 -15.85
C LEU A 132 12.01 1.61 -17.02
N LEU A 133 12.29 0.30 -17.03
CA LEU A 133 11.78 -0.60 -18.06
C LEU A 133 10.25 -0.69 -18.03
N ALA A 134 9.62 -0.68 -16.84
CA ALA A 134 8.17 -0.68 -16.71
C ALA A 134 7.51 0.63 -17.19
N ILE A 135 8.19 1.78 -17.05
CA ILE A 135 7.74 3.07 -17.58
C ILE A 135 7.83 3.10 -19.11
N VAL A 136 8.97 2.66 -19.67
CA VAL A 136 9.18 2.62 -21.12
C VAL A 136 8.18 1.68 -21.80
N ASP A 137 7.86 0.53 -21.19
CA ASP A 137 6.84 -0.42 -21.65
C ASP A 137 5.44 0.21 -21.78
N ASN A 138 4.99 0.97 -20.76
CA ASN A 138 3.69 1.65 -20.85
C ASN A 138 3.67 2.83 -21.86
N MET A 139 4.82 3.37 -22.25
CA MET A 139 4.94 4.41 -23.30
C MET A 139 5.15 3.83 -24.71
N ALA A 140 5.57 2.58 -24.84
CA ALA A 140 5.87 1.90 -26.10
C ALA A 140 5.06 0.60 -26.23
N PHE A 141 3.81 0.72 -26.70
CA PHE A 141 2.89 -0.36 -27.06
C PHE A 141 3.50 -1.77 -27.19
N ASP A 142 3.19 -2.64 -26.22
CA ASP A 142 3.00 -4.09 -26.36
C ASP A 142 4.25 -4.97 -26.59
N ALA A 143 5.38 -4.70 -25.93
CA ALA A 143 6.57 -5.56 -26.04
C ALA A 143 7.36 -5.72 -24.74
N VAL A 144 6.82 -6.47 -23.76
CA VAL A 144 7.62 -6.99 -22.63
C VAL A 144 7.65 -8.52 -22.59
N PRO A 145 8.84 -9.14 -22.48
CA PRO A 145 8.99 -10.56 -22.21
C PRO A 145 8.44 -10.93 -20.82
N ASP A 146 7.66 -12.02 -20.74
CA ASP A 146 7.01 -12.56 -19.52
C ASP A 146 7.91 -12.69 -18.27
N LYS A 147 9.24 -12.76 -18.44
CA LYS A 147 10.21 -12.90 -17.35
C LYS A 147 10.35 -11.66 -16.46
N LEU A 148 9.99 -10.46 -16.93
CA LEU A 148 10.22 -9.20 -16.20
C LEU A 148 8.97 -8.68 -15.46
N ALA A 149 7.77 -9.11 -15.84
CA ALA A 149 6.51 -8.77 -15.16
C ALA A 149 6.38 -9.36 -13.74
N GLY A 150 7.30 -10.26 -13.33
CA GLY A 150 7.31 -10.91 -12.02
C GLY A 150 8.24 -10.27 -10.98
N GLY A 151 9.02 -9.25 -11.34
CA GLY A 151 9.95 -8.58 -10.41
C GLY A 151 9.25 -7.62 -9.44
N SER A 152 9.77 -7.52 -8.22
CA SER A 152 9.44 -6.47 -7.26
C SER A 152 10.33 -5.25 -7.46
N SER A 153 9.78 -4.03 -7.37
CA SER A 153 10.53 -2.79 -7.53
C SER A 153 10.02 -1.68 -6.60
N GLY A 154 10.71 -0.54 -6.61
CA GLY A 154 10.33 0.62 -5.81
C GLY A 154 10.77 0.58 -4.35
N PHE A 155 10.32 1.59 -3.62
CA PHE A 155 10.63 1.81 -2.21
C PHE A 155 9.98 0.75 -1.30
N ALA A 156 8.79 0.30 -1.68
CA ALA A 156 8.03 -0.75 -1.03
C ALA A 156 8.34 -2.16 -1.56
N ASN A 157 9.17 -2.29 -2.61
CA ASN A 157 9.55 -3.58 -3.20
C ASN A 157 8.34 -4.45 -3.59
N MET A 158 7.31 -3.84 -4.18
CA MET A 158 6.09 -4.52 -4.60
C MET A 158 6.22 -5.04 -6.03
N SER A 159 5.65 -6.22 -6.30
CA SER A 159 5.48 -6.70 -7.67
C SER A 159 4.30 -6.00 -8.35
N ARG A 160 4.34 -5.87 -9.68
CA ARG A 160 3.27 -5.26 -10.48
C ARG A 160 1.92 -5.95 -10.25
N ALA A 161 1.92 -7.28 -10.17
CA ALA A 161 0.71 -8.06 -9.90
C ALA A 161 0.13 -7.76 -8.51
N THR A 162 0.98 -7.66 -7.48
CA THR A 162 0.54 -7.33 -6.11
C THR A 162 -0.07 -5.93 -6.06
N LEU A 163 0.59 -4.95 -6.68
CA LEU A 163 0.08 -3.59 -6.80
C LEU A 163 -1.29 -3.57 -7.47
N GLN A 164 -1.43 -4.18 -8.65
CA GLN A 164 -2.69 -4.17 -9.39
C GLN A 164 -3.82 -4.88 -8.65
N ASN A 165 -3.52 -5.97 -7.95
CA ASN A 165 -4.51 -6.69 -7.15
C ASN A 165 -4.95 -5.86 -5.93
N SER A 166 -4.02 -5.20 -5.25
CA SER A 166 -4.30 -4.28 -4.14
C SER A 166 -5.18 -3.10 -4.58
N VAL A 167 -4.86 -2.50 -5.74
CA VAL A 167 -5.66 -1.42 -6.34
C VAL A 167 -7.08 -1.91 -6.60
N LYS A 168 -7.24 -3.04 -7.30
CA LYS A 168 -8.56 -3.64 -7.55
C LYS A 168 -9.31 -3.93 -6.26
N TYR A 169 -8.63 -4.44 -5.24
CA TYR A 169 -9.24 -4.72 -3.93
C TYR A 169 -9.76 -3.44 -3.28
N THR A 170 -8.95 -2.39 -3.27
CA THR A 170 -9.30 -1.07 -2.71
C THR A 170 -10.50 -0.47 -3.44
N GLU A 171 -10.47 -0.45 -4.76
CA GLU A 171 -11.56 0.11 -5.58
C GLU A 171 -12.87 -0.68 -5.39
N ASN A 172 -12.79 -2.02 -5.37
CA ASN A 172 -13.98 -2.87 -5.27
C ASN A 172 -14.61 -2.90 -3.88
N TYR A 173 -13.81 -2.86 -2.81
CA TYR A 173 -14.32 -3.06 -1.46
C TYR A 173 -14.42 -1.76 -0.65
N TYR A 174 -13.46 -0.84 -0.82
CA TYR A 174 -13.41 0.41 -0.08
C TYR A 174 -13.94 1.60 -0.88
N CYS A 175 -14.17 1.45 -2.20
CA CYS A 175 -14.53 2.55 -3.11
C CYS A 175 -13.65 3.78 -2.94
N LYS A 176 -12.40 3.53 -2.57
CA LYS A 176 -11.41 4.55 -2.32
C LYS A 176 -10.48 4.59 -3.53
N LYS A 177 -10.13 5.78 -3.99
CA LYS A 177 -9.10 5.93 -5.01
C LYS A 177 -7.76 5.41 -4.45
N PRO A 178 -6.92 4.71 -5.23
CA PRO A 178 -5.63 4.21 -4.74
C PRO A 178 -4.70 5.30 -4.18
N LEU A 179 -4.88 6.51 -4.67
CA LEU A 179 -4.15 7.71 -4.27
C LEU A 179 -5.19 8.82 -4.00
N PRO A 180 -5.03 9.67 -2.97
CA PRO A 180 -5.84 10.87 -2.82
C PRO A 180 -5.53 11.89 -3.91
N GLU A 181 -6.45 12.82 -4.18
CA GLU A 181 -6.37 13.73 -5.34
C GLU A 181 -5.12 14.63 -5.31
N ASP A 182 -4.69 15.08 -4.13
CA ASP A 182 -3.48 15.89 -3.94
C ASP A 182 -2.17 15.12 -4.19
N VAL A 183 -2.24 13.79 -4.18
CA VAL A 183 -1.14 12.89 -4.54
C VAL A 183 -1.23 12.47 -6.01
N GLN A 184 -2.44 12.24 -6.53
CA GLN A 184 -2.66 11.93 -7.95
C GLN A 184 -2.18 13.05 -8.88
N TYR A 185 -2.31 14.31 -8.48
CA TYR A 185 -1.98 15.46 -9.33
C TYR A 185 -0.86 16.29 -8.74
N ARG A 186 0.30 16.30 -9.39
CA ARG A 186 1.52 16.96 -8.89
C ARG A 186 2.03 18.12 -9.75
N ILE A 187 1.12 18.97 -10.28
CA ILE A 187 1.36 20.19 -11.10
C ILE A 187 1.31 19.90 -12.62
N PHE A 188 0.59 20.76 -13.37
CA PHE A 188 0.20 20.63 -14.78
C PHE A 188 -0.79 19.51 -15.14
N GLY A 189 -1.55 18.96 -14.17
CA GLY A 189 -2.70 18.09 -14.45
C GLY A 189 -2.38 16.66 -14.88
N TRP A 190 -1.13 16.21 -14.80
CA TRP A 190 -0.74 14.82 -15.08
C TRP A 190 -1.15 13.90 -13.93
N ASN A 191 -1.88 12.81 -14.26
CA ASN A 191 -2.29 11.78 -13.32
C ASN A 191 -1.11 10.85 -13.00
N GLN A 192 -0.76 10.75 -11.72
CA GLN A 192 0.33 9.92 -11.18
C GLN A 192 -0.14 8.56 -10.66
N ASP A 193 -1.42 8.20 -10.85
CA ASP A 193 -1.88 6.80 -10.69
C ASP A 193 -1.41 5.95 -11.88
N THR A 194 -0.10 5.81 -12.05
CA THR A 194 0.48 5.03 -13.16
C THR A 194 0.32 3.53 -12.95
N ARG A 195 0.09 3.10 -11.70
CA ARG A 195 0.00 1.70 -11.28
C ARG A 195 1.25 0.89 -11.64
N ILE A 196 2.41 1.57 -11.60
CA ILE A 196 3.74 1.03 -11.82
C ILE A 196 4.52 1.09 -10.50
N PRO A 197 5.05 -0.04 -9.99
CA PRO A 197 5.84 -0.03 -8.77
C PRO A 197 7.16 0.74 -8.95
N GLY A 198 7.46 1.61 -8.00
CA GLY A 198 8.69 2.41 -7.94
C GLY A 198 8.79 3.63 -8.86
N ASP A 199 7.77 3.89 -9.69
CA ASP A 199 7.73 5.06 -10.60
C ASP A 199 7.77 6.40 -9.83
N ASP A 200 6.99 6.53 -8.77
CA ASP A 200 7.05 7.62 -7.80
C ASP A 200 7.04 7.05 -6.38
N TRP A 201 7.99 7.45 -5.55
CA TRP A 201 8.10 6.92 -4.18
C TRP A 201 6.89 7.25 -3.32
N LYS A 202 6.27 8.43 -3.50
CA LYS A 202 5.06 8.75 -2.75
C LYS A 202 3.92 7.87 -3.21
N ALA A 203 3.72 7.63 -4.51
CA ALA A 203 2.69 6.72 -5.00
C ALA A 203 2.90 5.29 -4.48
N ASP A 204 4.15 4.81 -4.51
CA ASP A 204 4.54 3.47 -4.03
C ASP A 204 4.15 3.24 -2.56
N LEU A 205 4.30 4.27 -1.71
CA LEU A 205 3.87 4.22 -0.31
C LEU A 205 2.36 4.03 -0.14
N TYR A 206 1.56 4.68 -0.98
CA TYR A 206 0.10 4.53 -0.94
C TYR A 206 -0.33 3.17 -1.46
N TYR A 207 0.29 2.67 -2.54
CA TYR A 207 0.03 1.31 -3.01
C TYR A 207 0.39 0.25 -1.96
N CYS A 208 1.53 0.43 -1.27
CA CYS A 208 1.94 -0.42 -0.16
C CYS A 208 0.94 -0.37 1.00
N ALA A 209 0.50 0.82 1.40
CA ALA A 209 -0.49 0.98 2.46
C ALA A 209 -1.85 0.34 2.10
N GLY A 210 -2.30 0.47 0.84
CA GLY A 210 -3.49 -0.22 0.33
C GLY A 210 -3.35 -1.73 0.37
N HIS A 211 -2.17 -2.26 0.04
CA HIS A 211 -1.92 -3.69 0.11
C HIS A 211 -1.91 -4.19 1.57
N LEU A 212 -1.30 -3.46 2.48
CA LEU A 212 -1.33 -3.80 3.91
C LEU A 212 -2.76 -3.77 4.47
N ARG A 213 -3.62 -2.86 3.99
CA ARG A 213 -5.05 -2.86 4.33
C ARG A 213 -5.74 -4.15 3.88
N GLU A 214 -5.50 -4.61 2.64
CA GLU A 214 -5.99 -5.91 2.17
C GLU A 214 -5.50 -7.06 3.06
N LEU A 215 -4.22 -7.06 3.41
CA LEU A 215 -3.62 -8.12 4.24
C LEU A 215 -4.17 -8.12 5.67
N ILE A 216 -4.48 -6.95 6.23
CA ILE A 216 -5.16 -6.82 7.53
C ILE A 216 -6.52 -7.51 7.49
N ASP A 217 -7.34 -7.22 6.48
CA ASP A 217 -8.66 -7.86 6.35
C ASP A 217 -8.54 -9.38 6.21
N ARG A 218 -7.52 -9.85 5.48
CA ARG A 218 -7.22 -11.28 5.34
C ARG A 218 -6.74 -11.92 6.64
N ALA A 219 -5.86 -11.26 7.38
CA ALA A 219 -5.27 -11.79 8.60
C ALA A 219 -6.31 -11.87 9.73
N THR A 220 -7.20 -10.88 9.81
CA THR A 220 -8.29 -10.82 10.78
C THR A 220 -9.51 -11.65 10.37
N GLY A 221 -9.61 -12.05 9.09
CA GLY A 221 -10.79 -12.72 8.55
C GLY A 221 -12.01 -11.82 8.43
N THR A 222 -11.85 -10.52 8.66
CA THR A 222 -12.93 -9.53 8.68
C THR A 222 -12.64 -8.47 7.63
N ARG A 223 -13.47 -8.40 6.60
CA ARG A 223 -13.42 -7.30 5.63
C ARG A 223 -13.83 -5.99 6.34
N CYS A 224 -13.23 -4.88 5.95
CA CYS A 224 -13.49 -3.57 6.58
C CYS A 224 -13.05 -3.55 8.06
N HIS A 225 -11.94 -4.23 8.39
CA HIS A 225 -11.52 -4.36 9.78
C HIS A 225 -11.26 -2.98 10.41
N SER A 226 -11.91 -2.73 11.55
CA SER A 226 -11.66 -1.60 12.43
C SER A 226 -11.42 -2.11 13.84
N GLY A 227 -10.33 -1.68 14.47
CA GLY A 227 -9.94 -2.15 15.80
C GLY A 227 -8.45 -2.41 15.94
N ALA A 228 -8.07 -3.05 17.04
CA ALA A 228 -6.69 -3.39 17.31
C ALA A 228 -6.34 -4.77 16.75
N LEU A 229 -5.16 -4.90 16.13
CA LEU A 229 -4.61 -6.22 15.81
C LEU A 229 -3.99 -6.84 17.07
N SER A 230 -4.21 -8.15 17.23
CA SER A 230 -3.37 -8.97 18.09
C SER A 230 -1.95 -9.11 17.53
N ALA A 231 -0.99 -9.49 18.39
CA ALA A 231 0.38 -9.76 17.96
C ALA A 231 0.46 -10.85 16.88
N ASP A 232 -0.37 -11.90 16.98
CA ASP A 232 -0.42 -12.98 15.98
C ASP A 232 -0.99 -12.49 14.64
N GLN A 233 -2.03 -11.65 14.67
CA GLN A 233 -2.56 -11.04 13.45
C GLN A 233 -1.53 -10.09 12.82
N LEU A 234 -0.83 -9.28 13.61
CA LEU A 234 0.26 -8.42 13.12
C LEU A 234 1.36 -9.26 12.46
N LYS A 235 1.84 -10.30 13.14
CA LYS A 235 2.85 -11.22 12.57
C LYS A 235 2.37 -11.85 11.26
N LYS A 236 1.11 -12.27 11.19
CA LYS A 236 0.50 -12.83 9.98
C LYS A 236 0.41 -11.83 8.83
N VAL A 237 0.10 -10.57 9.10
CA VAL A 237 0.12 -9.50 8.09
C VAL A 237 1.53 -9.33 7.53
N ILE A 238 2.54 -9.24 8.41
CA ILE A 238 3.95 -9.09 7.99
C ILE A 238 4.43 -10.31 7.19
N ALA A 239 4.11 -11.51 7.63
CA ALA A 239 4.44 -12.74 6.90
C ALA A 239 3.81 -12.72 5.50
N SER A 240 2.52 -12.36 5.41
CA SER A 240 1.79 -12.35 4.14
C SER A 240 2.32 -11.33 3.14
N TYR A 241 2.85 -10.20 3.62
CA TYR A 241 3.51 -9.21 2.76
C TYR A 241 4.74 -9.81 2.06
N ASN A 242 5.51 -10.61 2.81
CA ASN A 242 6.70 -11.29 2.32
C ASN A 242 6.39 -12.61 1.56
N GLY A 243 5.11 -12.93 1.34
CA GLY A 243 4.67 -14.14 0.67
C GLY A 243 4.31 -15.28 1.63
N SER A 244 4.87 -16.46 1.41
CA SER A 244 4.55 -17.67 2.19
C SER A 244 5.77 -18.58 2.37
N GLY A 245 5.66 -19.51 3.31
CA GLY A 245 6.71 -20.49 3.61
C GLY A 245 7.75 -19.99 4.62
N PRO A 246 8.85 -20.74 4.82
CA PRO A 246 9.80 -20.51 5.92
C PRO A 246 10.46 -19.14 5.92
N LEU A 247 10.71 -18.56 4.74
CA LEU A 247 11.31 -17.22 4.62
C LEU A 247 10.35 -16.13 5.09
N ALA A 248 9.07 -16.21 4.72
CA ALA A 248 8.04 -15.28 5.19
C ALA A 248 7.88 -15.33 6.72
N GLU A 249 7.94 -16.53 7.31
CA GLU A 249 7.90 -16.72 8.77
C GLU A 249 9.15 -16.17 9.47
N LYS A 250 10.31 -16.31 8.84
CA LYS A 250 11.54 -15.69 9.34
C LYS A 250 11.43 -14.17 9.31
N TYR A 251 11.05 -13.58 8.17
CA TYR A 251 10.91 -12.14 8.05
C TYR A 251 9.87 -11.59 9.03
N SER A 252 8.73 -12.25 9.20
CA SER A 252 7.75 -11.81 10.20
C SER A 252 8.30 -11.87 11.62
N SER A 253 9.06 -12.91 11.97
CA SER A 253 9.68 -13.04 13.28
C SER A 253 10.75 -11.97 13.52
N ASP A 254 11.59 -11.69 12.51
CA ASP A 254 12.61 -10.64 12.56
C ASP A 254 11.97 -9.23 12.70
N ALA A 255 10.83 -9.01 12.04
CA ALA A 255 10.06 -7.76 12.19
C ALA A 255 9.51 -7.59 13.59
N MET A 256 8.89 -8.64 14.15
CA MET A 256 8.35 -8.61 15.50
C MET A 256 9.46 -8.36 16.52
N ALA A 257 10.62 -9.01 16.37
CA ALA A 257 11.79 -8.76 17.23
C ALA A 257 12.30 -7.32 17.12
N LEU A 258 12.31 -6.74 15.92
CA LEU A 258 12.66 -5.32 15.71
C LEU A 258 11.66 -4.40 16.40
N LEU A 259 10.36 -4.67 16.30
CA LEU A 259 9.33 -3.88 16.96
C LEU A 259 9.45 -3.94 18.49
N ASP A 260 9.73 -5.11 19.06
CA ASP A 260 9.95 -5.28 20.49
C ASP A 260 11.22 -4.56 20.96
N ALA A 261 12.31 -4.63 20.19
CA ALA A 261 13.52 -3.88 20.46
C ALA A 261 13.29 -2.36 20.37
N ALA A 262 12.51 -1.88 19.39
CA ALA A 262 12.18 -0.47 19.25
C ALA A 262 11.31 0.03 20.42
N LYS A 263 10.35 -0.80 20.85
CA LYS A 263 9.53 -0.55 22.05
C LYS A 263 10.37 -0.45 23.32
N ALA A 264 11.42 -1.26 23.43
CA ALA A 264 12.38 -1.25 24.53
C ALA A 264 13.45 -0.13 24.42
N GLY A 265 13.44 0.65 23.33
CA GLY A 265 14.43 1.70 23.08
C GLY A 265 15.83 1.19 22.74
N THR A 266 15.97 -0.08 22.35
CA THR A 266 17.26 -0.70 21.99
C THR A 266 17.49 -0.81 20.48
N ALA A 267 16.50 -0.47 19.67
CA ALA A 267 16.60 -0.36 18.22
C ALA A 267 15.80 0.84 17.71
N TRP A 268 16.15 1.30 16.50
CA TRP A 268 15.43 2.37 15.82
C TRP A 268 14.52 1.82 14.72
N LEU A 269 13.33 2.41 14.62
CA LEU A 269 12.45 2.29 13.48
C LEU A 269 12.65 3.54 12.61
N TYR A 270 13.57 3.48 11.66
CA TYR A 270 14.09 4.64 10.93
C TYR A 270 13.04 5.38 10.10
N PHE A 271 12.00 4.66 9.69
CA PHE A 271 10.88 5.18 8.90
C PHE A 271 9.72 5.71 9.76
N TYR A 272 9.85 5.70 11.09
CA TYR A 272 8.78 6.09 12.00
C TYR A 272 9.07 7.42 12.71
N GLU A 273 8.18 8.39 12.50
CA GLU A 273 8.16 9.70 13.16
C GLU A 273 6.70 10.04 13.54
N LYS A 274 6.50 10.58 14.74
CA LYS A 274 5.15 10.74 15.32
C LYS A 274 4.43 11.96 14.77
#